data_AF-A0A445B7V4-F1
#
_entry.id   AF-A0A445B7V4-F1
#
_cell.length_a   1.000
_cell.length_b   1.000
_cell.length_c   1.000
_cell.angle_alpha   90.00
_cell.angle_beta   90.00
_cell.angle_gamma   90.00
#
_symmetry.space_group_name_H-M   'P 1'
#
loop_
_entity.id
_entity.type
_entity.pdbx_description
1 polymer ?
#
loop_
_entity_poly.entity_id
_entity_poly.type
_entity_poly.pdbx_seq_one_letter_code
_entity_poly.pdbx_strand_id
1 'polypeptide(L)'
;MRLRMMREKMVLVQRMIQGAMPKQLKKVRDRNYLHNTEIMLTKVKMPLPDMMAAVLAMDESVLDVDQVKNLIKFCPTKEEMELLKGYTGDKENLEKCEQYFLELMKVPRVESKLRVFSFKIQFLSHVRKSIKLKIMKKIIFFG
;
A
#
# COMPACT_ATOMS: atom_id res chain seq x y z
N MET A 1 2.06 28.11 30.02
CA MET A 1 1.61 26.83 29.42
C MET A 1 0.95 27.01 28.03
N ARG A 2 -0.04 27.91 27.89
CA ARG A 2 -0.79 28.16 26.62
C ARG A 2 0.05 28.63 25.43
N LEU A 3 1.03 29.52 25.65
CA LEU A 3 1.94 30.04 24.62
C LEU A 3 2.90 28.97 24.07
N ARG A 4 3.29 27.99 24.89
CA ARG A 4 4.15 26.86 24.47
C ARG A 4 3.40 25.93 23.51
N MET A 5 2.12 25.65 23.83
CA MET A 5 1.22 24.89 22.96
C MET A 5 0.90 25.62 21.64
N MET A 6 0.74 26.95 21.66
CA MET A 6 0.53 27.72 20.43
C MET A 6 1.78 27.73 19.52
N ARG A 7 2.99 27.84 20.09
CA ARG A 7 4.24 27.70 19.31
C ARG A 7 4.39 26.31 18.71
N GLU A 8 4.09 25.25 19.46
CA GLU A 8 4.10 23.88 18.92
C GLU A 8 3.06 23.69 17.81
N LYS A 9 1.86 24.23 17.98
CA LYS A 9 0.81 24.24 16.95
C LYS A 9 1.21 25.04 15.71
N MET A 10 1.85 26.20 15.85
CA MET A 10 2.35 26.98 14.72
C MET A 10 3.50 26.28 13.99
N VAL A 11 4.44 25.66 14.72
CA VAL A 11 5.51 24.86 14.09
C VAL A 11 4.95 23.65 13.36
N LEU A 12 3.86 23.05 13.85
CA LEU A 12 3.14 21.98 13.14
C LEU A 12 2.47 22.50 11.86
N VAL A 13 1.76 23.62 11.92
CA VAL A 13 1.13 24.25 10.76
C VAL A 13 2.17 24.67 9.72
N GLN A 14 3.30 25.23 10.15
CA GLN A 14 4.40 25.66 9.27
C GLN A 14 5.17 24.48 8.67
N ARG A 15 5.18 23.32 9.34
CA ARG A 15 5.70 22.04 8.78
C ARG A 15 4.70 21.36 7.84
N MET A 16 3.39 21.50 8.06
CA MET A 16 2.36 21.07 7.11
C MET A 16 2.46 21.88 5.79
N ILE A 17 2.90 23.14 5.87
CA ILE A 17 3.18 23.99 4.70
C ILE A 17 4.49 23.58 3.97
N GLN A 18 5.44 22.90 4.64
CA GLN A 18 6.76 22.54 4.08
C GLN A 18 6.97 21.05 3.76
N GLY A 19 5.92 20.25 3.59
CA GLY A 19 6.02 19.02 2.79
C GLY A 19 6.75 17.83 3.39
N ALA A 20 6.58 17.60 4.69
CA ALA A 20 6.84 16.28 5.25
C ALA A 20 5.68 15.88 6.15
N MET A 21 5.32 14.60 6.14
CA MET A 21 4.37 14.03 7.11
C MET A 21 4.69 14.54 8.52
N PRO A 22 3.67 14.98 9.30
CA PRO A 22 3.90 15.50 10.63
C PRO A 22 4.76 14.51 11.41
N LYS A 23 5.81 14.97 12.10
CA LYS A 23 6.65 14.10 12.95
C LYS A 23 5.82 13.24 13.92
N GLN A 24 4.61 13.70 14.24
CA GLN A 24 3.60 12.99 15.01
C GLN A 24 3.12 11.71 14.31
N LEU A 25 2.94 11.70 12.99
CA LEU A 25 2.51 10.53 12.25
C LEU A 25 3.64 9.53 11.99
N LYS A 26 4.86 10.02 11.74
CA LYS A 26 6.09 9.19 11.86
C LYS A 26 6.30 8.63 13.27
N LYS A 27 5.57 9.12 14.28
CA LYS A 27 5.54 8.60 15.65
C LYS A 27 4.38 7.62 15.87
N VAL A 28 3.29 7.75 15.10
CA VAL A 28 2.10 6.86 15.14
C VAL A 28 2.42 5.50 14.55
N ARG A 29 3.26 5.42 13.51
CA ARG A 29 3.81 4.16 12.99
C ARG A 29 5.27 3.98 13.40
N ASP A 30 5.63 2.75 13.76
CA ASP A 30 7.00 2.40 14.13
C ASP A 30 8.00 2.74 13.02
N ARG A 31 9.19 3.25 13.38
CA ARG A 31 10.27 3.49 12.41
C ARG A 31 10.58 2.25 11.57
N ASN A 32 10.44 1.07 12.17
CA ASN A 32 10.64 -0.21 11.50
C ASN A 32 9.62 -0.42 10.36
N TYR A 33 8.38 0.07 10.51
CA TYR A 33 7.37 -0.03 9.47
C TYR A 33 7.76 0.82 8.25
N LEU A 34 8.09 2.09 8.46
CA LEU A 34 8.48 3.01 7.37
C LEU A 34 9.73 2.51 6.64
N HIS A 35 10.73 2.05 7.39
CA HIS A 35 11.95 1.47 6.82
C HIS A 35 11.65 0.20 6.01
N ASN A 36 10.77 -0.69 6.52
CA ASN A 36 10.36 -1.88 5.80
C ASN A 36 9.55 -1.56 4.53
N THR A 37 8.70 -0.53 4.55
CA THR A 37 8.00 -0.04 3.36
C THR A 37 9.00 0.45 2.32
N GLU A 38 9.99 1.24 2.73
CA GLU A 38 11.02 1.76 1.83
C GLU A 38 11.92 0.66 1.24
N ILE A 39 12.28 -0.35 2.06
CA ILE A 39 12.97 -1.55 1.58
C ILE A 39 12.11 -2.33 0.59
N MET A 40 10.80 -2.45 0.84
CA MET A 40 9.89 -3.13 -0.07
C MET A 40 9.81 -2.39 -1.41
N LEU A 41 9.63 -1.07 -1.37
CA LEU A 41 9.57 -0.21 -2.56
C LEU A 41 10.88 -0.23 -3.37
N THR A 42 12.05 -0.34 -2.72
CA THR A 42 13.33 -0.45 -3.43
C THR A 42 13.58 -1.84 -4.03
N LYS A 43 13.01 -2.91 -3.44
CA LYS A 43 13.07 -4.27 -3.99
C LYS A 43 12.14 -4.46 -5.18
N VAL A 44 11.04 -3.72 -5.23
CA VAL A 44 10.11 -3.76 -6.36
C VAL A 44 10.66 -2.91 -7.50
N LYS A 45 11.22 -3.56 -8.53
CA LYS A 45 11.73 -2.91 -9.75
C LYS A 45 10.62 -2.47 -10.72
N MET A 46 9.48 -2.03 -10.19
CA MET A 46 8.31 -1.63 -10.97
C MET A 46 8.00 -0.16 -10.69
N PRO A 47 7.74 0.66 -11.73
CA PRO A 47 7.25 2.02 -11.54
C PRO A 47 5.94 2.03 -10.72
N LEU A 48 5.83 2.99 -9.80
CA LEU A 48 4.62 3.14 -8.98
C LEU A 48 3.33 3.26 -9.81
N PRO A 49 3.28 4.01 -10.93
CA PRO A 49 2.08 4.10 -11.75
C PRO A 49 1.64 2.76 -12.32
N ASP A 50 2.60 1.95 -12.79
CA ASP A 50 2.32 0.63 -13.37
C ASP A 50 1.77 -0.33 -12.31
N MET A 51 2.34 -0.27 -11.09
CA MET A 51 1.83 -1.02 -9.95
C MET A 51 0.39 -0.64 -9.62
N MET A 52 0.06 0.66 -9.61
CA MET A 52 -1.31 1.11 -9.36
C MET A 52 -2.27 0.71 -10.48
N ALA A 53 -1.83 0.74 -11.74
CA ALA A 53 -2.61 0.24 -12.86
C ALA A 53 -2.90 -1.27 -12.72
N ALA A 54 -1.90 -2.06 -12.33
CA ALA A 54 -2.06 -3.49 -12.07
C ALA A 54 -3.02 -3.77 -10.90
N VAL A 55 -2.93 -3.00 -9.81
CA VAL A 55 -3.91 -3.08 -8.71
C VAL A 55 -5.30 -2.70 -9.18
N LEU A 56 -5.43 -1.63 -9.99
CA LEU A 56 -6.71 -1.17 -10.51
C LEU A 56 -7.39 -2.24 -11.37
N ALA A 57 -6.61 -2.90 -12.23
CA ALA A 57 -7.03 -3.98 -13.14
C ALA A 57 -7.18 -5.35 -12.44
N MET A 58 -6.65 -5.51 -11.22
CA MET A 58 -6.55 -6.80 -10.53
C MET A 58 -5.89 -7.87 -11.41
N ASP A 59 -4.76 -7.48 -12.00
CA ASP A 59 -4.00 -8.29 -12.95
C ASP A 59 -3.04 -9.25 -12.24
N GLU A 60 -3.42 -10.52 -12.18
CA GLU A 60 -2.65 -11.60 -11.55
C GLU A 60 -1.41 -12.03 -12.34
N SER A 61 -1.21 -11.51 -13.57
CA SER A 61 0.01 -11.73 -14.35
C SER A 61 1.14 -10.78 -13.97
N VAL A 62 0.78 -9.60 -13.42
CA VAL A 62 1.72 -8.54 -13.04
C VAL A 62 2.01 -8.57 -11.53
N LEU A 63 0.99 -8.85 -10.71
CA LEU A 63 1.10 -8.88 -9.25
C LEU A 63 0.80 -10.27 -8.70
N ASP A 64 1.78 -10.83 -7.99
CA ASP A 64 1.62 -12.09 -7.28
C ASP A 64 0.94 -11.92 -5.91
N VAL A 65 0.59 -13.05 -5.27
CA VAL A 65 -0.12 -13.04 -3.98
C VAL A 65 0.69 -12.41 -2.85
N ASP A 66 2.02 -12.50 -2.87
CA ASP A 66 2.88 -12.01 -1.80
C ASP A 66 3.12 -10.50 -1.95
N GLN A 67 3.25 -10.02 -3.19
CA GLN A 67 3.21 -8.61 -3.54
C GLN A 67 1.89 -7.99 -3.10
N VAL A 68 0.75 -8.57 -3.44
CA VAL A 68 -0.56 -8.05 -2.99
C VAL A 68 -0.67 -8.03 -1.46
N LYS A 69 -0.22 -9.08 -0.76
CA LYS A 69 -0.17 -9.08 0.72
C LYS A 69 0.74 -7.99 1.28
N ASN A 70 1.88 -7.74 0.65
CA ASN A 70 2.77 -6.66 1.03
C ASN A 70 2.10 -5.30 0.83
N LEU A 71 1.38 -5.09 -0.28
CA LEU A 71 0.60 -3.87 -0.52
C LEU A 71 -0.50 -3.67 0.54
N ILE A 72 -1.18 -4.75 0.96
CA ILE A 72 -2.16 -4.71 2.06
C ILE A 72 -1.49 -4.31 3.38
N LYS A 73 -0.35 -4.94 3.70
CA LYS A 73 0.43 -4.65 4.91
C LYS A 73 0.92 -3.19 4.94
N PHE A 74 1.32 -2.68 3.78
CA PHE A 74 1.85 -1.33 3.60
C PHE A 74 0.80 -0.32 3.14
N CYS A 75 -0.49 -0.63 3.28
CA CYS A 75 -1.57 0.26 2.92
C CYS A 75 -1.63 1.46 3.90
N PRO A 76 -1.82 2.70 3.42
CA PRO A 76 -2.00 3.85 4.30
C PRO A 76 -3.29 3.73 5.09
N THR A 77 -3.30 4.24 6.33
CA THR A 77 -4.53 4.35 7.12
C THR A 77 -5.35 5.56 6.68
N LYS A 78 -6.61 5.62 7.11
CA LYS A 78 -7.51 6.75 6.80
C LYS A 78 -6.94 8.10 7.28
N GLU A 79 -6.32 8.12 8.45
CA GLU A 79 -5.69 9.32 9.02
C GLU A 79 -4.53 9.81 8.16
N GLU A 80 -3.69 8.89 7.67
CA GLU A 80 -2.55 9.22 6.80
C GLU A 80 -3.03 9.76 5.45
N MET A 81 -4.08 9.14 4.89
CA MET A 81 -4.70 9.60 3.66
C MET A 81 -5.33 10.99 3.82
N GLU A 82 -6.01 11.28 4.92
CA GLU A 82 -6.59 12.61 5.18
C GLU A 82 -5.51 13.69 5.29
N LEU A 83 -4.39 13.37 5.94
CA LEU A 83 -3.26 14.29 6.04
C LEU A 83 -2.58 14.54 4.69
N LEU A 84 -2.43 13.50 3.87
CA LEU A 84 -1.90 13.64 2.51
C LEU A 84 -2.86 14.38 1.58
N LYS A 85 -4.18 14.29 1.77
CA LYS A 85 -5.16 15.11 1.02
C LYS A 85 -5.06 16.59 1.34
N GLY A 86 -4.71 16.91 2.59
CA GLY A 86 -4.50 18.29 3.02
C GLY A 86 -3.18 18.89 2.55
N TYR A 87 -2.32 18.10 1.89
CA TYR A 87 -1.03 18.57 1.41
C TYR A 87 -1.17 19.39 0.11
N THR A 88 -0.78 20.65 0.17
CA THR A 88 -0.81 21.59 -0.97
C THR A 88 0.58 21.98 -1.47
N GLY A 89 1.64 21.36 -0.95
CA GLY A 89 3.00 21.60 -1.40
C GLY A 89 3.38 20.76 -2.63
N ASP A 90 4.66 20.85 -3.01
CA ASP A 90 5.16 20.15 -4.19
C ASP A 90 5.35 18.64 -3.96
N LYS A 91 4.79 17.81 -4.84
CA LYS A 91 4.80 16.34 -4.69
C LYS A 91 6.21 15.76 -4.84
N GLU A 92 7.11 16.48 -5.49
CA GLU A 92 8.51 16.07 -5.66
C GLU A 92 9.31 16.14 -4.35
N ASN A 93 8.88 16.97 -3.38
CA ASN A 93 9.53 17.07 -2.08
C ASN A 93 9.15 15.96 -1.09
N LEU A 94 8.17 15.12 -1.46
CA LEU A 94 7.70 14.02 -0.64
C LEU A 94 8.68 12.84 -0.68
N GLU A 95 8.80 12.14 0.44
CA GLU A 95 9.58 10.90 0.51
C GLU A 95 8.94 9.81 -0.37
N LYS A 96 9.72 8.82 -0.82
CA LYS A 96 9.22 7.73 -1.68
C LYS A 96 8.00 6.99 -1.11
N CYS A 97 7.94 6.85 0.21
CA CYS A 97 6.80 6.25 0.92
C CYS A 97 5.53 7.11 0.79
N GLU A 98 5.68 8.43 0.89
CA GLU A 98 4.58 9.39 0.78
C GLU A 98 4.07 9.49 -0.67
N GLN A 99 4.99 9.48 -1.64
CA GLN A 99 4.65 9.38 -3.06
C GLN A 99 3.87 8.09 -3.36
N TYR A 100 4.30 6.96 -2.78
CA TYR A 100 3.57 5.69 -2.87
C TYR A 100 2.15 5.78 -2.30
N PHE A 101 1.97 6.42 -1.15
CA PHE A 101 0.63 6.61 -0.58
C PHE A 101 -0.26 7.50 -1.45
N LEU A 102 0.29 8.59 -2.03
CA LEU A 102 -0.46 9.42 -2.98
C LEU A 102 -0.90 8.64 -4.22
N GLU A 103 -0.04 7.78 -4.76
CA GLU A 103 -0.39 6.92 -5.89
C GLU A 103 -1.48 5.90 -5.51
N LEU A 104 -1.38 5.25 -4.35
CA LEU A 104 -2.40 4.34 -3.84
C LEU A 104 -3.76 5.01 -3.67
N MET A 105 -3.78 6.28 -3.25
CA MET A 105 -5.01 7.04 -3.04
C MET A 105 -5.77 7.34 -4.34
N LYS A 106 -5.12 7.25 -5.50
CA LYS A 106 -5.80 7.33 -6.80
C LYS A 106 -6.70 6.11 -7.04
N VAL A 107 -6.42 4.99 -6.39
CA VAL A 107 -7.22 3.76 -6.50
C VAL A 107 -8.45 3.88 -5.59
N PRO A 108 -9.68 3.85 -6.13
CA PRO A 108 -10.88 3.94 -5.31
C PRO A 108 -11.03 2.71 -4.42
N ARG A 109 -11.29 2.94 -3.13
CA ARG A 109 -11.47 1.88 -2.11
C ARG A 109 -10.30 0.88 -2.10
N VAL A 110 -9.07 1.38 -2.18
CA VAL A 110 -7.84 0.59 -2.34
C VAL A 110 -7.74 -0.59 -1.37
N GLU A 111 -8.07 -0.39 -0.09
CA GLU A 111 -8.00 -1.46 0.92
C GLU A 111 -8.94 -2.62 0.57
N SER A 112 -10.21 -2.32 0.25
CA SER A 112 -11.19 -3.35 -0.14
C SER A 112 -10.79 -4.02 -1.45
N LYS A 113 -10.30 -3.25 -2.43
CA LYS A 113 -9.87 -3.78 -3.73
C LYS A 113 -8.68 -4.74 -3.57
N LEU A 114 -7.67 -4.39 -2.78
CA LEU A 114 -6.53 -5.27 -2.50
C LEU A 114 -6.96 -6.56 -1.80
N ARG A 115 -7.90 -6.50 -0.84
CA ARG A 115 -8.44 -7.70 -0.18
C ARG A 115 -9.18 -8.61 -1.17
N VAL A 116 -10.03 -8.04 -2.03
CA VAL A 116 -10.73 -8.79 -3.10
C VAL A 116 -9.72 -9.39 -4.08
N PHE A 117 -8.68 -8.65 -4.43
CA PHE A 117 -7.65 -9.12 -5.35
C PHE A 117 -6.85 -10.29 -4.76
N SER A 118 -6.42 -10.17 -3.50
CA SER A 118 -5.78 -11.28 -2.77
C SER A 118 -6.69 -12.52 -2.75
N PHE A 119 -7.97 -12.33 -2.45
CA PHE A 119 -8.94 -13.42 -2.44
C PHE A 119 -9.10 -14.07 -3.82
N LYS A 120 -9.20 -13.28 -4.89
CA LYS A 120 -9.28 -13.76 -6.28
C LYS A 120 -8.10 -14.68 -6.62
N ILE A 121 -6.86 -14.23 -6.36
CA ILE A 121 -5.65 -15.02 -6.65
C ILE A 121 -5.66 -16.33 -5.83
N GLN A 122 -5.95 -16.24 -4.54
CA GLN A 122 -5.97 -17.40 -3.64
C GLN A 122 -7.06 -18.42 -4.01
N PHE A 123 -8.23 -17.94 -4.39
CA PHE A 123 -9.37 -18.76 -4.79
C PHE A 123 -9.07 -19.49 -6.11
N LEU A 124 -8.57 -18.78 -7.13
CA LEU A 124 -8.19 -19.38 -8.41
C LEU A 124 -7.08 -20.45 -8.23
N SER A 125 -6.10 -20.18 -7.37
CA SER A 125 -5.07 -21.15 -7.01
C SER A 125 -5.66 -22.41 -6.36
N HIS A 126 -6.61 -22.26 -5.42
CA HIS A 126 -7.31 -23.38 -4.79
C HIS A 126 -8.12 -24.20 -5.80
N VAL A 127 -8.93 -23.55 -6.63
CA VAL A 127 -9.76 -24.22 -7.64
C VAL A 127 -8.88 -25.00 -8.63
N ARG A 128 -7.80 -24.39 -9.14
CA ARG A 128 -6.84 -25.06 -10.03
C ARG A 128 -6.21 -26.29 -9.36
N LYS A 129 -5.81 -26.19 -8.09
CA LYS A 129 -5.27 -27.34 -7.33
C LYS A 129 -6.31 -28.46 -7.19
N SER A 130 -7.55 -28.13 -6.83
CA SER A 130 -8.63 -29.11 -6.69
C SER A 130 -8.95 -29.83 -8.00
N ILE A 131 -8.97 -29.12 -9.13
CA ILE A 131 -9.20 -29.72 -10.46
C ILE A 131 -8.03 -30.63 -10.84
N LYS A 132 -6.78 -30.16 -10.68
CA LYS A 132 -5.58 -30.99 -10.94
C LYS A 132 -5.57 -32.27 -10.11
N LEU A 133 -5.92 -32.20 -8.82
CA LEU A 133 -6.02 -33.36 -7.93
C LEU A 133 -7.07 -34.38 -8.42
N LYS A 134 -8.24 -33.91 -8.90
CA LYS A 134 -9.28 -34.79 -9.46
C LYS A 134 -8.80 -35.49 -10.74
N ILE A 135 -8.14 -34.77 -11.64
CA ILE A 135 -7.59 -35.33 -12.89
C ILE A 135 -6.49 -36.35 -12.58
N MET A 136 -5.54 -36.00 -11.70
CA MET A 136 -4.42 -36.87 -11.33
C MET A 136 -4.90 -38.16 -10.65
N LYS A 137 -5.90 -38.07 -9.76
CA LYS A 137 -6.55 -39.25 -9.20
C LYS A 137 -7.25 -40.08 -10.28
N LYS A 138 -7.93 -39.45 -11.25
CA LYS A 138 -8.58 -40.20 -12.33
C LYS A 138 -7.58 -40.99 -13.18
N ILE A 139 -6.43 -40.39 -13.50
CA ILE A 139 -5.36 -41.05 -14.27
C ILE A 139 -4.74 -42.21 -13.47
N ILE A 140 -4.48 -42.04 -12.17
CA ILE A 140 -3.83 -43.07 -11.34
C ILE A 140 -4.76 -44.24 -11.01
N PHE A 141 -6.05 -43.97 -10.78
CA PHE A 141 -7.00 -44.98 -10.27
C PHE A 141 -7.89 -45.63 -11.35
N PHE A 142 -8.03 -45.01 -12.52
CA PHE A 142 -8.88 -45.51 -13.61
C PHE A 142 -8.15 -45.64 -14.96
N GLY A 143 -6.83 -45.43 -14.98
CA GLY A 143 -5.95 -45.62 -16.14
C GLY A 143 -5.13 -46.90 -16.02
#